data_AF-A0AAU6MUR9-F1
#
_entry.id   AF-A0AAU6MUR9-F1
#
_cell.length_a   1.000
_cell.length_b   1.000
_cell.length_c   1.000
_cell.angle_alpha   90.00
_cell.angle_beta   90.00
_cell.angle_gamma   90.00
#
_symmetry.space_group_name_H-M   'P 1'
#
loop_
_entity.id
_entity.type
_entity.pdbx_description
1 polymer ?
#
loop_
_entity_poly.entity_id
_entity_poly.type
_entity_poly.pdbx_seq_one_letter_code
_entity_poly.pdbx_strand_id
1 'polypeptide(L)'
;MTVALEDKAVIGRRVEFAYYRDQDVYLPGIITALTEDVASLRIRLDGARSNLAVRPDYEHLRYLDEVGPVPDLPMGRFTPTAADFDGEYAGIPVVQFEEGETVLLTPDNSKARAALAEFAEDMQIAPDYADPAGLVTRSVVFEWQPEDAECPWLMDFADADADHAIQIHYLPA
;
A
#
# COMPACT_ATOMS: atom_id res chain seq x y z
N MET A 1 -21.94 -20.75 -28.18
CA MET A 1 -22.54 -20.07 -27.02
C MET A 1 -21.46 -19.17 -26.46
N THR A 2 -21.57 -17.86 -26.63
CA THR A 2 -20.61 -16.90 -26.08
C THR A 2 -20.95 -16.76 -24.61
N VAL A 3 -20.09 -17.27 -23.72
CA VAL A 3 -20.21 -17.03 -22.28
C VAL A 3 -20.01 -15.54 -22.06
N ALA A 4 -20.95 -14.87 -21.38
CA ALA A 4 -20.76 -13.45 -21.08
C ALA A 4 -19.53 -13.31 -20.17
N LEU A 5 -18.73 -12.25 -20.31
CA LEU A 5 -17.56 -12.05 -19.45
C LEU A 5 -17.95 -11.99 -17.96
N GLU A 6 -19.15 -11.50 -17.67
CA GLU A 6 -19.77 -11.52 -16.35
C GLU A 6 -19.95 -12.94 -15.79
N ASP A 7 -20.31 -13.93 -16.61
CA ASP A 7 -20.45 -15.34 -16.18
C ASP A 7 -19.10 -15.97 -15.80
N LYS A 8 -17.98 -15.36 -16.23
CA LYS A 8 -16.63 -15.78 -15.85
C LYS A 8 -16.19 -15.20 -14.50
N ALA A 9 -16.83 -14.16 -14.01
CA ALA A 9 -16.47 -13.53 -12.76
C ALA A 9 -16.92 -14.39 -11.57
N VAL A 10 -15.98 -15.11 -10.97
CA VAL A 10 -16.22 -15.91 -9.77
C VAL A 10 -15.10 -15.66 -8.76
N ILE A 11 -15.46 -15.57 -7.48
CA ILE A 11 -14.49 -15.46 -6.39
C ILE A 11 -13.51 -16.64 -6.47
N GLY A 12 -12.22 -16.35 -6.30
CA GLY A 12 -11.14 -17.33 -6.40
C GLY A 12 -10.58 -17.53 -7.81
N ARG A 13 -11.17 -16.91 -8.85
CA ARG A 13 -10.63 -17.02 -10.21
C ARG A 13 -9.36 -16.21 -10.36
N ARG A 14 -8.34 -16.83 -10.97
CA ARG A 14 -7.09 -16.18 -11.36
C ARG A 14 -7.32 -15.29 -12.57
N VAL A 15 -6.65 -14.14 -12.56
CA VAL A 15 -6.73 -13.13 -13.62
C VAL A 15 -5.35 -12.58 -13.93
N GLU A 16 -5.21 -11.96 -15.09
CA GLU A 16 -4.15 -11.02 -15.37
C GLU A 16 -4.75 -9.64 -15.61
N PHE A 17 -4.13 -8.60 -15.07
CA PHE A 17 -4.59 -7.22 -15.15
C PHE A 17 -3.46 -6.32 -15.63
N ALA A 18 -3.75 -5.44 -16.59
CA ALA A 18 -2.84 -4.35 -16.96
C ALA A 18 -3.50 -2.99 -16.66
N TYR A 19 -2.71 -2.05 -16.14
CA TYR A 19 -3.21 -0.69 -15.89
C TYR A 19 -3.42 0.04 -17.22
N TYR A 20 -4.42 0.93 -17.28
CA TYR A 20 -4.68 1.73 -18.48
C TYR A 20 -3.45 2.50 -18.98
N ARG A 21 -2.56 2.92 -18.08
CA ARG A 21 -1.34 3.69 -18.41
C ARG A 21 -0.16 2.81 -18.82
N ASP A 22 -0.22 1.51 -18.55
CA ASP A 22 0.85 0.54 -18.83
C ASP A 22 0.21 -0.78 -19.30
N GLN A 23 -0.17 -0.80 -20.58
CA GLN A 23 -0.99 -1.87 -21.18
C GLN A 23 -0.15 -3.08 -21.65
N ASP A 24 1.18 -2.96 -21.58
CA ASP A 24 2.11 -3.99 -22.04
C ASP A 24 2.50 -4.97 -20.91
N VAL A 25 2.25 -4.59 -19.65
CA VAL A 25 2.59 -5.39 -18.47
C VAL A 25 1.32 -5.93 -17.81
N TYR A 26 1.17 -7.25 -17.87
CA TYR A 26 0.06 -7.96 -17.22
C TYR A 26 0.50 -8.52 -15.88
N LEU A 27 -0.14 -8.06 -14.82
CA LEU A 27 0.11 -8.44 -13.44
C LEU A 27 -0.86 -9.56 -13.03
N PRO A 28 -0.37 -10.65 -12.44
CA PRO A 28 -1.22 -11.74 -11.99
C PRO A 28 -2.02 -11.32 -10.75
N GLY A 29 -3.24 -11.84 -10.60
CA GLY A 29 -4.10 -11.59 -9.46
C GLY A 29 -5.25 -12.57 -9.32
N ILE A 30 -6.14 -12.30 -8.37
CA ILE A 30 -7.30 -13.13 -8.04
C ILE A 30 -8.53 -12.29 -7.74
N ILE A 31 -9.71 -12.76 -8.18
CA ILE A 31 -10.99 -12.15 -7.81
C ILE A 31 -11.29 -12.52 -6.35
N THR A 32 -11.42 -11.53 -5.48
CA THR A 32 -11.63 -11.71 -4.04
C THR A 32 -13.08 -11.46 -3.63
N ALA A 33 -13.80 -10.60 -4.34
CA ALA A 33 -15.23 -10.36 -4.14
C ALA A 33 -15.95 -9.96 -5.42
N LEU A 34 -17.28 -10.14 -5.41
CA LEU A 34 -18.21 -9.61 -6.40
C LEU A 34 -19.12 -8.59 -5.70
N THR A 35 -19.20 -7.38 -6.23
CA THR A 35 -19.99 -6.26 -5.68
C THR A 35 -21.13 -5.88 -6.62
N GLU A 36 -22.13 -5.15 -6.10
CA GLU A 36 -23.30 -4.71 -6.88
C GLU A 36 -23.08 -3.39 -7.64
N ASP A 37 -21.89 -2.81 -7.55
CA ASP A 37 -21.53 -1.54 -8.19
C ASP A 37 -21.10 -1.71 -9.66
N VAL A 38 -20.87 -0.59 -10.34
CA VAL A 38 -20.45 -0.58 -11.76
C VAL A 38 -19.11 -1.31 -11.93
N ALA A 39 -18.21 -1.23 -10.94
CA ALA A 39 -16.94 -1.94 -10.90
C ALA A 39 -17.06 -3.19 -10.02
N SER A 40 -17.91 -4.12 -10.45
CA SER A 40 -18.40 -5.24 -9.65
C SER A 40 -17.37 -6.31 -9.28
N LEU A 41 -16.09 -6.17 -9.64
CA LEU A 41 -15.03 -7.08 -9.23
C LEU A 41 -14.07 -6.41 -8.27
N ARG A 42 -13.76 -7.12 -7.19
CA ARG A 42 -12.59 -6.83 -6.35
C ARG A 42 -11.47 -7.79 -6.74
N ILE A 43 -10.35 -7.24 -7.20
CA ILE A 43 -9.20 -8.00 -7.67
C ILE A 43 -7.99 -7.65 -6.81
N ARG A 44 -7.39 -8.64 -6.18
CA ARG A 44 -6.10 -8.49 -5.50
C ARG A 44 -4.99 -8.99 -6.40
N LEU A 45 -4.06 -8.11 -6.76
CA LEU A 45 -2.85 -8.50 -7.49
C LEU A 45 -1.91 -9.29 -6.57
N ASP A 46 -1.11 -10.19 -7.13
CA ASP A 46 -0.17 -10.97 -6.35
C ASP A 46 0.88 -10.05 -5.71
N GLY A 47 1.11 -10.22 -4.41
CA GLY A 47 1.98 -9.37 -3.61
C GLY A 47 1.33 -8.07 -3.13
N ALA A 48 0.16 -7.71 -3.65
CA ALA A 48 -0.62 -6.58 -3.15
C ALA A 48 -1.54 -7.00 -2.00
N ARG A 49 -1.90 -6.03 -1.16
CA ARG A 49 -2.89 -6.21 -0.10
C ARG A 49 -4.24 -5.57 -0.42
N SER A 50 -4.24 -4.43 -1.09
CA SER A 50 -5.47 -3.72 -1.45
C SER A 50 -6.09 -4.28 -2.72
N ASN A 51 -7.42 -4.18 -2.78
CA ASN A 51 -8.18 -4.54 -3.97
C ASN A 51 -8.24 -3.41 -5.00
N LEU A 52 -8.21 -3.80 -6.27
CA LEU A 52 -8.65 -2.99 -7.39
C LEU A 52 -10.15 -3.20 -7.59
N ALA A 53 -10.89 -2.10 -7.78
CA ALA A 53 -12.27 -2.15 -8.25
C ALA A 53 -12.27 -2.15 -9.79
N VAL A 54 -12.73 -3.24 -10.40
CA VAL A 54 -12.65 -3.43 -11.86
C VAL A 54 -13.99 -3.90 -12.42
N ARG A 55 -14.33 -3.42 -13.62
CA ARG A 55 -15.49 -3.92 -14.35
C ARG A 55 -15.24 -5.34 -14.89
N PRO A 56 -16.23 -6.23 -14.91
CA PRO A 56 -16.05 -7.57 -15.48
C PRO A 56 -15.66 -7.60 -16.95
N ASP A 57 -16.04 -6.56 -17.70
CA ASP A 57 -15.78 -6.39 -19.13
C ASP A 57 -14.60 -5.45 -19.43
N TYR A 58 -13.76 -5.14 -18.44
CA TYR A 58 -12.60 -4.30 -18.65
C TYR A 58 -11.64 -4.90 -19.67
N GLU A 59 -11.25 -4.12 -20.69
CA GLU A 59 -10.52 -4.62 -21.86
C GLU A 59 -9.12 -5.18 -21.54
N HIS A 60 -8.52 -4.70 -20.44
CA HIS A 60 -7.21 -5.16 -19.95
C HIS A 60 -7.31 -6.17 -18.80
N LEU A 61 -8.49 -6.74 -18.57
CA LEU A 61 -8.69 -7.86 -17.65
C LEU A 61 -8.75 -9.18 -18.44
N ARG A 62 -7.86 -10.12 -18.11
CA ARG A 62 -7.86 -11.47 -18.68
C ARG A 62 -8.25 -12.48 -17.60
N TYR A 63 -9.29 -13.25 -17.85
CA TYR A 63 -9.67 -14.38 -17.01
C TYR A 63 -8.83 -15.60 -17.37
N LEU A 64 -8.21 -16.22 -16.36
CA LEU A 64 -7.50 -17.48 -16.51
C LEU A 64 -8.43 -18.65 -16.17
N ASP A 65 -8.15 -19.82 -16.73
CA ASP A 65 -8.90 -21.06 -16.51
C ASP A 65 -8.48 -21.76 -15.20
N GLU A 66 -8.25 -20.97 -14.14
CA GLU A 66 -7.88 -21.46 -12.81
C GLU A 66 -8.76 -20.79 -11.76
N VAL A 67 -9.39 -21.61 -10.92
CA VAL A 67 -10.19 -21.16 -9.77
C VAL A 67 -9.69 -21.91 -8.55
N GLY A 68 -9.25 -21.15 -7.55
CA GLY A 68 -8.71 -21.68 -6.30
C GLY A 68 -9.24 -20.92 -5.08
N PRO A 69 -8.81 -21.30 -3.86
CA PRO A 69 -9.12 -20.51 -2.69
C PRO A 69 -8.49 -19.11 -2.81
N VAL A 70 -9.19 -18.09 -2.31
CA VAL A 70 -8.59 -16.77 -2.10
C VAL A 70 -7.65 -16.88 -0.89
N PRO A 71 -6.34 -16.59 -1.03
CA PRO A 71 -5.43 -16.65 0.11
C PRO A 71 -5.84 -15.65 1.20
N ASP A 72 -5.75 -16.05 2.47
CA ASP A 72 -5.95 -15.11 3.56
C ASP A 72 -4.78 -14.12 3.64
N LEU A 73 -5.07 -12.87 4.01
CA LEU A 73 -4.04 -11.87 4.32
C LEU A 73 -3.69 -11.92 5.81
N PRO A 74 -2.42 -11.69 6.18
CA PRO A 74 -2.06 -11.51 7.58
C PRO A 74 -2.76 -10.25 8.12
N MET A 75 -3.21 -10.33 9.37
CA MET A 75 -3.97 -9.29 10.08
C MET A 75 -3.30 -8.96 11.42
N GLY A 76 -3.65 -7.79 11.96
CA GLY A 76 -3.13 -7.30 13.24
C GLY A 76 -1.80 -6.56 13.12
N ARG A 77 -1.13 -6.39 14.26
CA ARG A 77 0.10 -5.61 14.36
C ARG A 77 1.25 -6.26 13.60
N PHE A 78 2.07 -5.43 12.97
CA PHE A 78 3.25 -5.87 12.24
C PHE A 78 4.42 -4.89 12.37
N THR A 79 5.60 -5.35 11.97
CA THR A 79 6.77 -4.49 11.79
C THR A 79 6.91 -4.21 10.29
N PRO A 80 6.82 -2.94 9.86
CA PRO A 80 6.89 -2.62 8.45
C PRO A 80 8.31 -2.82 7.89
N THR A 81 8.35 -2.95 6.58
CA THR A 81 9.54 -3.05 5.74
C THR A 81 9.55 -1.92 4.71
N ALA A 82 10.65 -1.79 3.96
CA ALA A 82 10.72 -0.80 2.88
C ALA A 82 9.63 -0.97 1.80
N ALA A 83 9.11 -2.18 1.61
CA ALA A 83 8.05 -2.46 0.65
C ALA A 83 6.67 -1.90 1.05
N ASP A 84 6.51 -1.50 2.32
CA ASP A 84 5.26 -0.97 2.86
C ASP A 84 5.17 0.56 2.79
N PHE A 85 6.21 1.21 2.27
CA PHE A 85 6.44 2.66 2.23
C PHE A 85 6.55 3.14 0.77
N ASP A 86 6.45 4.46 0.54
CA ASP A 86 6.46 5.05 -0.81
C ASP A 86 7.82 4.94 -1.50
N GLY A 87 8.89 4.87 -0.72
CA GLY A 87 10.23 4.71 -1.23
C GLY A 87 11.28 4.64 -0.13
N GLU A 88 12.53 4.45 -0.55
CA GLU A 88 13.69 4.45 0.32
C GLU A 88 14.61 5.59 -0.07
N TYR A 89 14.95 6.46 0.89
CA TYR A 89 15.76 7.65 0.70
C TYR A 89 16.91 7.62 1.70
N ALA A 90 18.15 7.78 1.24
CA ALA A 90 19.34 7.56 2.06
C ALA A 90 19.36 6.18 2.78
N GLY A 91 18.72 5.16 2.20
CA GLY A 91 18.60 3.83 2.79
C GLY A 91 17.55 3.71 3.91
N ILE A 92 16.67 4.71 4.08
CA ILE A 92 15.60 4.72 5.07
C ILE A 92 14.24 4.75 4.37
N PRO A 93 13.29 3.86 4.73
CA PRO A 93 11.92 3.94 4.23
C PRO A 93 11.23 5.23 4.65
N VAL A 94 10.62 5.92 3.68
CA VAL A 94 9.88 7.17 3.85
C VAL A 94 8.49 7.05 3.25
N VAL A 95 7.48 7.52 3.97
CA VAL A 95 6.09 7.62 3.52
C VAL A 95 5.57 9.01 3.86
N GLN A 96 4.85 9.61 2.92
CA GLN A 96 4.14 10.86 3.14
C GLN A 96 2.64 10.59 3.08
N PHE A 97 1.93 10.93 4.14
CA PHE A 97 0.47 10.84 4.16
C PHE A 97 -0.16 12.03 3.41
N GLU A 98 -1.41 11.88 3.00
CA GLU A 98 -2.13 12.87 2.17
C GLU A 98 -2.19 14.27 2.82
N GLU A 99 -2.16 14.36 4.14
CA GLU A 99 -2.17 15.62 4.89
C GLU A 99 -0.79 16.30 4.95
N GLY A 100 0.26 15.72 4.35
CA GLY A 100 1.61 16.28 4.27
C GLY A 100 2.55 15.83 5.40
N GLU A 101 2.04 15.01 6.32
CA GLU A 101 2.79 14.36 7.39
C GLU A 101 3.79 13.36 6.80
N THR A 102 5.03 13.37 7.27
CA THR A 102 6.07 12.44 6.78
C THR A 102 6.61 11.56 7.90
N VAL A 103 6.72 10.27 7.63
CA VAL A 103 7.29 9.26 8.54
C VAL A 103 8.56 8.69 7.94
N LEU A 104 9.60 8.59 8.76
CA LEU A 104 10.85 7.93 8.44
C LEU A 104 11.08 6.76 9.39
N LEU A 105 11.23 5.57 8.82
CA LEU A 105 11.34 4.31 9.55
C LEU A 105 12.76 4.11 10.09
N THR A 106 13.17 4.92 11.06
CA THR A 106 14.46 4.78 11.74
C THR A 106 14.49 5.41 13.13
N PRO A 107 15.16 4.78 14.11
CA PRO A 107 15.43 5.41 15.40
C PRO A 107 16.63 6.38 15.36
N ASP A 108 17.41 6.40 14.27
CA ASP A 108 18.60 7.24 14.15
C ASP A 108 18.26 8.63 13.56
N ASN A 109 18.33 9.66 14.40
CA ASN A 109 18.01 11.04 14.01
C ASN A 109 18.89 11.57 12.87
N SER A 110 20.16 11.17 12.80
CA SER A 110 21.06 11.64 11.74
C SER A 110 20.69 11.02 10.40
N LYS A 111 20.33 9.73 10.41
CA LYS A 111 19.83 9.06 9.20
C LYS A 111 18.47 9.58 8.76
N ALA A 112 17.57 9.83 9.71
CA ALA A 112 16.26 10.42 9.40
C ALA A 112 16.42 11.79 8.72
N ARG A 113 17.34 12.63 9.19
CA ARG A 113 17.61 13.93 8.56
C ARG A 113 18.16 13.80 7.15
N ALA A 114 19.07 12.86 6.92
CA ALA A 114 19.62 12.62 5.58
C ALA A 114 18.53 12.14 4.61
N ALA A 115 17.69 11.19 5.06
CA ALA A 115 16.59 10.66 4.27
C ALA A 115 15.52 11.73 3.96
N LEU A 116 15.17 12.58 4.94
CA LEU A 116 14.20 13.67 4.73
C LEU A 116 14.73 14.70 3.73
N ALA A 117 16.03 15.03 3.78
CA ALA A 117 16.63 15.95 2.83
C ALA A 117 16.61 15.38 1.39
N GLU A 118 16.96 14.10 1.24
CA GLU A 118 16.93 13.41 -0.06
C GLU A 118 15.50 13.28 -0.60
N PHE A 119 14.53 12.94 0.24
CA PHE A 119 13.10 12.93 -0.11
C PHE A 119 12.60 14.31 -0.56
N ALA A 120 12.91 15.36 0.20
CA ALA A 120 12.49 16.72 -0.15
C ALA A 120 13.10 17.20 -1.48
N GLU A 121 14.35 16.83 -1.77
CA GLU A 121 15.00 17.12 -3.04
C GLU A 121 14.31 16.40 -4.21
N ASP A 122 14.06 15.09 -4.08
CA ASP A 122 13.40 14.29 -5.12
C ASP A 122 11.98 14.78 -5.41
N MET A 123 11.24 15.12 -4.36
CA MET A 123 9.87 15.64 -4.45
C MET A 123 9.81 17.14 -4.79
N GLN A 124 10.96 17.81 -4.95
CA GLN A 124 11.07 19.26 -5.24
C GLN A 124 10.32 20.13 -4.21
N ILE A 125 10.29 19.69 -2.96
CA ILE A 125 9.65 20.41 -1.85
C ILE A 125 10.61 21.52 -1.37
N ALA A 126 10.04 22.61 -0.87
CA ALA A 126 10.82 23.74 -0.38
C ALA A 126 11.80 23.32 0.75
N PRO A 127 13.03 23.87 0.81
CA PRO A 127 14.05 23.43 1.76
C PRO A 127 13.67 23.59 3.24
N ASP A 128 12.73 24.47 3.55
CA ASP A 128 12.17 24.67 4.89
C ASP A 128 11.27 23.52 5.35
N TYR A 129 10.76 22.69 4.44
CA TYR A 129 10.06 21.44 4.76
C TYR A 129 10.96 20.46 5.52
N ALA A 130 12.25 20.42 5.16
CA ALA A 130 13.23 19.59 5.82
C ALA A 130 13.83 20.25 7.08
N ASP A 131 13.17 21.26 7.67
CA ASP A 131 13.65 21.92 8.89
C ASP A 131 13.94 20.86 9.98
N PRO A 132 15.22 20.66 10.35
CA PRO A 132 15.60 19.65 11.33
C PRO A 132 15.00 19.87 12.72
N ALA A 133 14.43 21.05 12.99
CA ALA A 133 13.71 21.36 14.22
C ALA A 133 12.27 20.81 14.25
N GLY A 134 11.65 20.58 13.09
CA GLY A 134 10.29 20.04 12.99
C GLY A 134 10.22 18.51 13.21
N LEU A 135 11.35 17.82 13.02
CA LEU A 135 11.40 16.36 13.10
C LEU A 135 11.38 15.88 14.55
N VAL A 136 10.32 15.15 14.92
CA VAL A 136 10.12 14.62 16.27
C VAL A 136 10.23 13.10 16.31
N THR A 137 10.87 12.59 17.36
CA THR A 137 10.88 11.14 17.62
C THR A 137 9.54 10.70 18.19
N ARG A 138 8.99 9.60 17.68
CA ARG A 138 7.73 9.01 18.16
C ARG A 138 7.85 7.49 18.23
N SER A 139 7.11 6.90 19.15
CA SER A 139 6.84 5.47 19.14
C SER A 139 5.48 5.24 18.51
N VAL A 140 5.39 4.26 17.61
CA VAL A 140 4.19 3.95 16.85
C VAL A 140 3.99 2.45 16.75
N VAL A 141 2.75 2.04 16.48
CA VAL A 141 2.41 0.69 16.06
C VAL A 141 1.79 0.74 14.67
N PHE A 142 2.05 -0.28 13.86
CA PHE A 142 1.46 -0.46 12.54
C PHE A 142 0.50 -1.63 12.58
N GLU A 143 -0.69 -1.45 12.01
CA GLU A 143 -1.73 -2.48 12.01
C GLU A 143 -2.30 -2.69 10.60
N TRP A 144 -2.24 -3.94 10.15
CA TRP A 144 -2.85 -4.34 8.89
C TRP A 144 -4.35 -4.13 8.91
N GLN A 145 -4.87 -3.45 7.89
CA GLN A 145 -6.31 -3.27 7.72
C GLN A 145 -6.93 -4.41 6.91
N PRO A 146 -8.25 -4.59 7.03
CA PRO A 146 -9.02 -5.45 6.14
C PRO A 146 -8.79 -5.10 4.66
N GLU A 147 -8.99 -6.08 3.80
CA GLU A 147 -8.71 -5.98 2.37
C GLU A 147 -9.58 -4.95 1.61
N ASP A 148 -10.74 -4.63 2.17
CA ASP A 148 -11.70 -3.64 1.67
C ASP A 148 -11.50 -2.24 2.28
N ALA A 149 -10.49 -2.06 3.14
CA ALA A 149 -10.12 -0.76 3.66
C ALA A 149 -9.46 0.13 2.58
N GLU A 150 -9.57 1.44 2.78
CA GLU A 150 -9.00 2.44 1.86
C GLU A 150 -7.47 2.40 1.84
N CYS A 151 -6.85 2.12 2.99
CA CYS A 151 -5.40 1.98 3.15
C CYS A 151 -5.05 0.56 3.62
N PRO A 152 -3.93 -0.03 3.16
CA PRO A 152 -3.54 -1.40 3.52
C PRO A 152 -3.17 -1.57 5.00
N TRP A 153 -2.75 -0.49 5.65
CA TRP A 153 -2.37 -0.46 7.06
C TRP A 153 -2.68 0.93 7.67
N LEU A 154 -2.75 0.99 8.99
CA LEU A 154 -2.80 2.22 9.77
C LEU A 154 -1.59 2.32 10.69
N MET A 155 -1.22 3.55 11.05
CA MET A 155 -0.20 3.86 12.02
C MET A 155 -0.82 4.66 13.17
N ASP A 156 -0.60 4.20 14.40
CA ASP A 156 -1.04 4.89 15.61
C ASP A 156 0.14 5.23 16.50
N PHE A 157 0.10 6.40 17.15
CA PHE A 157 1.05 6.73 18.22
C PHE A 157 0.84 5.81 19.42
N ALA A 158 1.94 5.34 19.98
CA ALA A 158 1.95 4.40 21.09
C ALA A 158 2.98 4.80 22.15
N ASP A 159 2.80 4.27 23.36
CA ASP A 159 3.85 4.30 24.38
C ASP A 159 5.06 3.47 23.92
N ALA A 160 6.26 3.86 24.36
CA ALA A 160 7.50 3.23 23.92
C ALA A 160 7.66 1.76 24.40
N ASP A 161 6.93 1.36 25.43
CA ASP A 161 6.90 0.00 25.97
C ASP A 161 5.68 -0.81 25.49
N ALA A 162 4.83 -0.23 24.63
CA ALA A 162 3.73 -0.96 24.04
C ALA A 162 4.23 -2.11 23.16
N ASP A 163 3.48 -3.21 23.15
CA ASP A 163 3.83 -4.36 22.33
C ASP A 163 3.83 -3.98 20.83
N HIS A 164 4.89 -4.39 20.12
CA HIS A 164 5.20 -3.98 18.74
C HIS A 164 5.49 -2.48 18.51
N ALA A 165 5.70 -1.68 19.56
CA ALA A 165 6.08 -0.28 19.39
C ALA A 165 7.44 -0.17 18.69
N ILE A 166 7.48 0.61 17.62
CA ILE A 166 8.71 0.95 16.90
C ILE A 166 8.95 2.45 16.97
N GLN A 167 10.21 2.83 17.12
CA GLN A 167 10.60 4.23 17.14
C GLN A 167 10.84 4.71 15.71
N ILE A 168 10.19 5.82 15.38
CA ILE A 168 10.29 6.53 14.10
C ILE A 168 10.74 7.97 14.31
N HIS A 169 11.08 8.62 13.19
CA HIS A 169 11.10 10.06 13.10
C HIS A 169 9.90 10.54 12.29
N TYR A 170 9.22 11.55 12.81
CA TYR A 170 7.95 12.05 12.31
C TYR A 170 8.03 13.55 12.07
N LEU A 171 7.62 14.00 10.90
CA LEU A 171 7.45 15.40 10.55
C LEU A 171 5.93 15.67 10.46
N PRO A 172 5.36 16.46 11.39
CA PRO A 172 3.96 16.89 11.29
C PRO A 172 3.74 17.76 10.05
N ALA A 173 2.49 17.82 9.58
CA ALA A 173 2.04 18.75 8.54
C ALA A 173 2.22 20.24 8.92
#